data_AF-A0A933ZQC8-F1
#
_entry.id   AF-A0A933ZQC8-F1
#
_cell.length_a   1.000
_cell.length_b   1.000
_cell.length_c   1.000
_cell.angle_alpha   90.00
_cell.angle_beta   90.00
_cell.angle_gamma   90.00
#
_symmetry.space_group_name_H-M   'P 1'
#
loop_
_entity.id
_entity.type
_entity.pdbx_description
1 polymer ?
#
loop_
_entity_poly.entity_id
_entity_poly.type
_entity_poly.pdbx_seq_one_letter_code
_entity_poly.pdbx_strand_id
1 'polypeptide(L)'
;MTRVAKDARSLTVAAPCVAAPRFAAPGIAALALIACFAIPRDSYADDAGATAISDAGVVDSGPADADLDGAKIWTSCFEHVPSEALRPKFKESFPARGMAGHALPLRILVEHGKGETVFPNGINVQSGSETARALAEAGFHVPSPDGGSGPSVSTTLQGDRAVTEVTISFVALPAKAGRQQMLLPPVPVAVARASGELVTLCTAPHSIQVEDPTASVPDAMPKPNPAPRHQRELWTLARDLSYGLIIGGAVAALLTWLILKWIRRPKPVPPPPPPRPPWEIAFEELAAVRKAGLAAKGQFSEHYDLVSDAVRRYLGLRYGFDGIESTSDEVVQCLRATSPPVSCFAAIVTMLEECDLVKFARMAPTPEDCDSVLKQAEQVVRDTMPHGPPSSTRAPHAGGAA
;
A
#
# COMPACT_ATOMS: atom_id res chain seq x y z
N MET A 1 -15.13 73.54 -18.02
CA MET A 1 -15.99 74.62 -18.55
C MET A 1 -17.19 73.98 -19.25
N THR A 2 -18.37 74.38 -18.80
CA THR A 2 -19.71 73.94 -19.16
C THR A 2 -20.15 74.45 -20.55
N ARG A 3 -20.86 73.61 -21.32
CA ARG A 3 -22.10 73.88 -22.12
C ARG A 3 -22.41 72.63 -22.96
N VAL A 4 -23.46 71.85 -22.66
CA VAL A 4 -24.92 72.05 -22.88
C VAL A 4 -25.40 71.50 -24.24
N ALA A 5 -26.19 70.42 -24.12
CA ALA A 5 -27.38 69.98 -24.86
C ALA A 5 -27.35 69.66 -26.37
N LYS A 6 -27.81 68.43 -26.69
CA LYS A 6 -29.03 68.27 -27.51
C LYS A 6 -29.71 66.92 -27.26
N ASP A 7 -30.96 66.99 -26.80
CA ASP A 7 -31.94 65.90 -26.74
C ASP A 7 -32.41 65.48 -28.15
N ALA A 8 -32.68 64.19 -28.31
CA ALA A 8 -33.79 63.69 -29.14
C ALA A 8 -34.26 62.32 -28.61
N ARG A 9 -35.54 62.29 -28.19
CA ARG A 9 -36.31 61.12 -27.71
C ARG A 9 -36.89 60.32 -28.89
N SER A 10 -36.88 59.00 -28.76
CA SER A 10 -38.03 58.07 -28.98
C SER A 10 -37.54 56.62 -28.73
N LEU A 11 -37.85 55.92 -27.62
CA LEU A 11 -39.11 55.21 -27.29
C LEU A 11 -39.59 54.36 -28.50
N THR A 12 -39.75 53.02 -28.48
CA THR A 12 -39.91 52.03 -27.39
C THR A 12 -39.92 50.58 -27.95
N VAL A 13 -39.63 49.57 -27.10
CA VAL A 13 -40.02 48.11 -27.13
C VAL A 13 -39.41 47.26 -28.28
N ALA A 14 -38.84 46.05 -28.14
CA ALA A 14 -39.02 44.94 -27.21
C ALA A 14 -37.70 44.19 -26.93
N ALA A 15 -37.70 43.45 -25.83
CA ALA A 15 -36.54 42.83 -25.17
C ALA A 15 -35.94 41.60 -25.89
N PRO A 16 -34.67 41.26 -25.57
CA PRO A 16 -33.90 40.17 -26.16
C PRO A 16 -34.07 38.83 -25.43
N CYS A 17 -33.82 37.74 -26.15
CA CYS A 17 -33.70 36.38 -25.59
C CYS A 17 -32.63 36.32 -24.49
N VAL A 18 -33.06 35.77 -23.36
CA VAL A 18 -32.37 35.71 -22.08
C VAL A 18 -31.23 34.69 -22.03
N ALA A 19 -30.22 35.12 -21.27
CA ALA A 19 -29.06 34.48 -20.68
C ALA A 19 -29.02 32.95 -20.46
N ALA A 20 -27.82 32.41 -20.70
CA ALA A 20 -27.30 31.18 -20.11
C ALA A 20 -26.91 31.37 -18.63
N PRO A 21 -27.16 30.41 -17.72
CA PRO A 21 -26.68 30.50 -16.35
C PRO A 21 -25.27 29.90 -16.21
N ARG A 22 -24.35 30.74 -15.73
CA ARG A 22 -23.14 30.32 -15.02
C ARG A 22 -23.56 29.85 -13.62
N PHE A 23 -23.35 28.58 -13.29
CA PHE A 23 -23.51 28.10 -11.93
C PHE A 23 -22.20 28.23 -11.15
N ALA A 24 -22.26 29.05 -10.10
CA ALA A 24 -21.27 29.18 -9.06
C ALA A 24 -21.26 27.93 -8.18
N ALA A 25 -20.06 27.45 -7.85
CA ALA A 25 -19.83 26.38 -6.88
C ALA A 25 -19.85 26.96 -5.44
N PRO A 26 -20.54 26.33 -4.48
CA PRO A 26 -20.27 26.56 -3.07
C PRO A 26 -19.24 25.54 -2.57
N GLY A 27 -18.17 26.07 -1.98
CA GLY A 27 -17.19 25.29 -1.24
C GLY A 27 -17.80 24.67 0.01
N ILE A 28 -17.37 23.44 0.31
CA ILE A 28 -17.47 22.85 1.65
C ILE A 28 -16.10 22.27 2.00
N ALA A 29 -15.46 22.97 2.93
CA ALA A 29 -14.44 22.59 3.89
C ALA A 29 -13.70 21.26 3.67
N ALA A 30 -12.44 21.38 3.27
CA ALA A 30 -11.42 20.36 3.50
C ALA A 30 -11.21 20.19 5.02
N LEU A 31 -11.62 19.03 5.55
CA LEU A 31 -11.21 18.59 6.89
C LEU A 31 -9.87 17.85 6.72
N ALA A 32 -8.80 18.62 6.68
CA ALA A 32 -7.43 18.12 6.75
C ALA A 32 -7.15 17.65 8.20
N LEU A 33 -7.49 16.41 8.51
CA LEU A 33 -6.95 15.71 9.67
C LEU A 33 -5.55 15.21 9.30
N ILE A 34 -4.56 16.07 9.54
CA ILE A 34 -3.15 15.67 9.59
C ILE A 34 -3.01 14.77 10.81
N ALA A 35 -3.16 13.46 10.62
CA ALA A 35 -2.66 12.47 11.55
C ALA A 35 -1.13 12.44 11.38
N CYS A 36 -0.45 13.21 12.23
CA CYS A 36 0.99 13.15 12.40
C CYS A 36 1.33 11.75 12.93
N PHE A 37 1.61 10.81 12.03
CA PHE A 37 2.21 9.52 12.36
C PHE A 37 3.66 9.78 12.79
N ALA A 38 3.84 10.09 14.07
CA ALA A 38 5.14 10.00 14.71
C ALA A 38 5.48 8.52 14.88
N ILE A 39 6.19 7.96 13.91
CA ILE A 39 6.91 6.70 14.02
C ILE A 39 7.98 6.91 15.11
N PRO A 40 7.99 6.19 16.24
CA PRO A 40 9.14 6.22 17.13
C PRO A 40 10.29 5.53 16.40
N ARG A 41 11.30 6.31 16.01
CA ARG A 41 12.62 5.79 15.63
C ARG A 41 13.28 5.26 16.90
N ASP A 42 13.20 3.95 17.10
CA ASP A 42 14.13 3.24 17.99
C ASP A 42 15.53 3.40 17.42
N SER A 43 16.26 4.38 17.96
CA SER A 43 17.68 4.57 17.69
C SER A 43 18.42 3.74 18.72
N TYR A 44 18.61 2.45 18.41
CA TYR A 44 19.54 1.60 19.13
C TYR A 44 20.95 1.98 18.64
N ALA A 45 21.65 2.78 19.43
CA ALA A 45 23.06 3.07 19.21
C ALA A 45 23.88 1.91 19.78
N ASP A 46 24.43 1.08 18.90
CA ASP A 46 25.47 0.11 19.24
C ASP A 46 26.78 0.86 19.48
N ASP A 47 27.11 1.16 20.74
CA ASP A 47 28.46 1.55 21.15
C ASP A 47 29.30 0.28 21.37
N ALA A 48 29.72 -0.34 20.26
CA ALA A 48 30.77 -1.36 20.25
C ALA A 48 32.14 -0.68 20.14
N GLY A 49 32.62 -0.13 21.26
CA GLY A 49 33.98 0.37 21.41
C GLY A 49 34.97 -0.78 21.64
N ALA A 50 35.29 -1.54 20.59
CA ALA A 50 36.39 -2.50 20.61
C ALA A 50 37.73 -1.77 20.36
N THR A 51 38.39 -1.33 21.42
CA THR A 51 39.82 -0.96 21.35
C THR A 51 40.66 -2.22 21.49
N ALA A 52 41.07 -2.77 20.35
CA ALA A 52 42.14 -3.74 20.27
C ALA A 52 43.46 -3.07 20.68
N ILE A 53 44.06 -3.54 21.77
CA ILE A 53 45.46 -3.24 22.09
C ILE A 53 46.28 -4.40 21.51
N SER A 54 46.69 -4.23 20.26
CA SER A 54 47.79 -4.99 19.67
C SER A 54 49.10 -4.30 20.04
N ASP A 55 49.91 -4.93 20.89
CA ASP A 55 51.35 -4.73 20.88
C ASP A 55 52.02 -6.02 21.37
N ALA A 56 52.39 -6.85 20.40
CA ALA A 56 53.32 -7.95 20.59
C ALA A 56 54.75 -7.38 20.48
N GLY A 57 55.27 -6.88 21.59
CA GLY A 57 56.70 -6.58 21.73
C GLY A 57 57.47 -7.86 22.06
N VAL A 58 58.14 -8.44 21.07
CA VAL A 58 59.25 -9.37 21.31
C VAL A 58 60.37 -8.58 21.99
N VAL A 59 60.65 -8.88 23.25
CA VAL A 59 61.84 -8.39 23.94
C VAL A 59 62.82 -9.53 24.06
N ASP A 60 63.95 -9.38 23.38
CA ASP A 60 65.16 -10.19 23.53
C ASP A 60 65.75 -9.92 24.93
N SER A 61 65.66 -10.90 25.82
CA SER A 61 66.19 -10.80 27.18
C SER A 61 67.67 -11.19 27.21
N GLY A 62 68.55 -10.20 27.10
CA GLY A 62 69.89 -10.26 27.72
C GLY A 62 69.77 -10.25 29.25
N PRO A 63 70.81 -10.69 29.98
CA PRO A 63 70.69 -11.04 31.40
C PRO A 63 70.46 -9.78 32.22
N ALA A 64 69.25 -9.62 32.73
CA ALA A 64 68.97 -8.68 33.80
C ALA A 64 69.32 -9.39 35.11
N ASP A 65 70.33 -8.86 35.80
CA ASP A 65 70.69 -9.24 37.17
C ASP A 65 69.47 -9.04 38.08
N ALA A 66 68.72 -10.13 38.28
CA ALA A 66 67.79 -10.26 39.38
C ALA A 66 68.62 -10.68 40.59
N ASP A 67 68.62 -9.85 41.64
CA ASP A 67 69.06 -10.23 42.97
C ASP A 67 68.42 -11.57 43.36
N LEU A 68 69.22 -12.63 43.27
CA LEU A 68 68.89 -13.98 43.76
C LEU A 68 69.13 -14.04 45.26
N ASP A 69 68.38 -13.24 46.02
CA ASP A 69 68.31 -13.41 47.47
C ASP A 69 67.29 -14.52 47.78
N GLY A 70 67.84 -15.70 48.07
CA GLY A 70 67.14 -16.85 48.62
C GLY A 70 66.43 -17.69 47.56
N ALA A 71 66.94 -18.90 47.32
CA ALA A 71 66.24 -19.93 46.55
C ALA A 71 64.89 -20.25 47.21
N LYS A 72 63.85 -19.49 46.81
CA LYS A 72 62.46 -19.79 47.16
C LYS A 72 62.13 -21.10 46.46
N ILE A 73 62.13 -22.20 47.21
CA ILE A 73 61.75 -23.51 46.69
C ILE A 73 60.26 -23.42 46.34
N TRP A 74 59.97 -23.45 45.04
CA TRP A 74 58.61 -23.37 44.54
C TRP A 74 57.95 -24.75 44.64
N THR A 75 57.00 -24.91 45.57
CA THR A 75 56.19 -26.14 45.68
C THR A 75 55.31 -26.38 44.44
N SER A 76 55.20 -25.40 43.55
CA SER A 76 54.36 -25.47 42.35
C SER A 76 54.91 -26.36 41.24
N CYS A 77 56.22 -26.60 41.19
CA CYS A 77 56.84 -27.34 40.09
C CYS A 77 58.08 -28.13 40.50
N PHE A 78 58.09 -29.43 40.18
CA PHE A 78 59.26 -30.30 40.28
C PHE A 78 59.66 -30.74 38.87
N GLU A 79 60.84 -30.30 38.43
CA GLU A 79 61.37 -30.67 37.12
C GLU A 79 61.88 -32.13 37.17
N HIS A 80 61.36 -32.98 36.29
CA HIS A 80 61.80 -34.36 36.15
C HIS A 80 62.29 -34.59 34.73
N VAL A 81 63.61 -34.55 34.56
CA VAL A 81 64.31 -34.91 33.33
C VAL A 81 65.24 -36.08 33.65
N PRO A 82 65.03 -37.27 33.06
CA PRO A 82 65.92 -38.41 33.27
C PRO A 82 67.37 -38.04 32.92
N SER A 83 68.33 -38.46 33.75
CA SER A 83 69.74 -38.05 33.67
C SER A 83 70.44 -38.35 32.35
N GLU A 84 69.90 -39.30 31.56
CA GLU A 84 70.47 -39.73 30.28
C GLU A 84 69.91 -38.98 29.07
N ALA A 85 69.06 -37.98 29.27
CA ALA A 85 68.28 -37.41 28.17
C ALA A 85 68.32 -35.88 28.09
N LEU A 86 68.38 -35.37 26.86
CA LEU A 86 68.49 -33.95 26.56
C LEU A 86 67.21 -33.20 26.98
N ARG A 87 67.36 -32.05 27.66
CA ARG A 87 66.25 -31.13 27.95
C ARG A 87 65.70 -30.57 26.62
N PRO A 88 64.39 -30.69 26.34
CA PRO A 88 63.77 -30.09 25.14
C PRO A 88 64.00 -28.57 25.10
N LYS A 89 64.12 -27.99 23.90
CA LYS A 89 64.17 -26.54 23.78
C LYS A 89 62.81 -25.98 24.13
N PHE A 90 62.82 -25.08 25.10
CA PHE A 90 61.64 -24.58 25.78
C PHE A 90 61.71 -23.05 25.77
N LYS A 91 60.77 -22.41 25.08
CA LYS A 91 60.61 -20.95 25.07
C LYS A 91 59.25 -20.61 25.65
N GLU A 92 59.19 -19.54 26.42
CA GLU A 92 57.97 -19.11 27.10
C GLU A 92 57.80 -17.60 26.96
N SER A 93 56.55 -17.16 26.97
CA SER A 93 56.18 -15.76 26.87
C SER A 93 54.93 -15.50 27.70
N PHE A 94 55.00 -14.50 28.57
CA PHE A 94 53.90 -14.06 29.42
C PHE A 94 53.75 -12.52 29.32
N PRO A 95 52.51 -11.98 29.33
CA PRO A 95 52.32 -10.53 29.27
C PRO A 95 52.94 -9.82 30.49
N ALA A 96 53.67 -8.72 30.23
CA ALA A 96 54.28 -7.90 31.28
C ALA A 96 53.26 -7.02 32.04
N ARG A 97 52.09 -6.75 31.44
CA ARG A 97 50.99 -5.97 32.01
C ARG A 97 49.65 -6.65 31.75
N GLY A 98 48.71 -6.50 32.69
CA GLY A 98 47.38 -7.08 32.57
C GLY A 98 46.35 -6.38 33.46
N MET A 99 45.08 -6.69 33.23
CA MET A 99 43.97 -6.22 34.08
C MET A 99 43.50 -7.34 35.01
N ALA A 100 43.12 -6.97 36.24
CA ALA A 100 42.52 -7.90 37.18
C ALA A 100 41.24 -8.53 36.60
N GLY A 101 41.08 -9.84 36.73
CA GLY A 101 39.91 -10.57 36.20
C GLY A 101 39.91 -10.88 34.71
N HIS A 102 40.91 -10.42 33.94
CA HIS A 102 41.07 -10.75 32.51
C HIS A 102 41.97 -11.96 32.29
N ALA A 103 41.80 -12.64 31.15
CA ALA A 103 42.63 -13.77 30.75
C ALA A 103 44.05 -13.31 30.34
N LEU A 104 45.05 -13.96 30.92
CA LEU A 104 46.48 -13.74 30.71
C LEU A 104 47.08 -15.00 30.09
N PRO A 105 47.35 -15.00 28.77
CA PRO A 105 47.85 -16.19 28.10
C PRO A 105 49.34 -16.38 28.35
N LEU A 106 49.72 -17.48 28.99
CA LEU A 106 51.07 -18.01 29.01
C LEU A 106 51.27 -18.87 27.76
N ARG A 107 52.14 -18.41 26.86
CA ARG A 107 52.48 -19.12 25.62
C ARG A 107 53.79 -19.86 25.82
N ILE A 108 53.77 -21.16 25.56
CA ILE A 108 54.92 -22.05 25.71
C ILE A 108 55.16 -22.72 24.36
N LEU A 109 56.36 -22.55 23.81
CA LEU A 109 56.82 -23.17 22.59
C LEU A 109 57.83 -24.25 22.95
N VAL A 110 57.47 -25.50 22.67
CA VAL A 110 58.31 -26.68 22.90
C VAL A 110 58.76 -27.22 21.56
N GLU A 111 60.07 -27.22 21.28
CA GLU A 111 60.63 -27.94 20.14
C GLU A 111 60.91 -29.39 20.56
N HIS A 112 60.30 -30.34 19.86
CA HIS A 112 60.36 -31.76 20.17
C HIS A 112 60.58 -32.63 18.92
N GLY A 113 61.00 -33.87 19.10
CA GLY A 113 61.30 -34.82 18.04
C GLY A 113 60.05 -35.50 17.44
N LYS A 114 60.25 -36.19 16.30
CA LYS A 114 59.20 -36.99 15.64
C LYS A 114 58.73 -38.12 16.55
N GLY A 115 57.45 -38.11 16.93
CA GLY A 115 56.83 -39.10 17.83
C GLY A 115 56.71 -38.68 19.30
N GLU A 116 57.25 -37.51 19.67
CA GLU A 116 56.99 -36.89 20.98
C GLU A 116 55.67 -36.12 20.93
N THR A 117 54.93 -36.10 22.05
CA THR A 117 53.65 -35.40 22.17
C THR A 117 53.66 -34.50 23.40
N VAL A 118 53.30 -33.23 23.20
CA VAL A 118 53.21 -32.26 24.30
C VAL A 118 51.78 -32.26 24.81
N PHE A 119 51.60 -32.59 26.08
CA PHE A 119 50.28 -32.63 26.68
C PHE A 119 50.01 -31.33 27.43
N PRO A 120 49.05 -30.50 26.98
CA PRO A 120 48.59 -29.37 27.78
C PRO A 120 47.95 -29.89 29.08
N ASN A 121 47.28 -31.04 28.98
CA ASN A 121 46.50 -31.68 30.04
C ASN A 121 47.34 -32.56 30.98
N GLY A 122 48.67 -32.59 30.86
CA GLY A 122 49.51 -33.03 31.99
C GLY A 122 49.25 -32.17 33.23
N ILE A 123 48.75 -30.98 32.97
CA ILE A 123 48.06 -30.08 33.87
C ILE A 123 46.59 -30.52 33.96
N ASN A 124 46.32 -31.60 34.68
CA ASN A 124 45.05 -31.63 35.41
C ASN A 124 45.27 -30.66 36.58
N VAL A 125 45.16 -29.34 36.36
CA VAL A 125 44.86 -28.38 37.47
C VAL A 125 43.43 -28.72 37.91
N GLN A 126 43.25 -29.93 38.43
CA GLN A 126 42.10 -30.27 39.21
C GLN A 126 42.16 -29.33 40.41
N SER A 127 41.02 -28.72 40.70
CA SER A 127 40.80 -27.95 41.91
C SER A 127 41.30 -28.79 43.11
N GLY A 128 42.47 -28.44 43.67
CA GLY A 128 43.08 -29.18 44.78
C GLY A 128 44.52 -29.69 44.59
N SER A 129 45.14 -29.57 43.41
CA SER A 129 46.58 -29.89 43.26
C SER A 129 47.49 -28.89 44.00
N GLU A 130 48.70 -29.31 44.36
CA GLU A 130 49.69 -28.42 45.01
C GLU A 130 50.04 -27.22 44.11
N THR A 131 50.11 -27.43 42.79
CA THR A 131 50.27 -26.35 41.80
C THR A 131 49.08 -25.39 41.81
N ALA A 132 47.83 -25.89 41.86
CA ALA A 132 46.63 -25.03 41.97
C ALA A 132 46.65 -24.18 43.23
N ARG A 133 47.09 -24.78 44.36
CA ARG A 133 47.22 -24.09 45.64
C ARG A 133 48.30 -23.02 45.59
N ALA A 134 49.47 -23.33 45.05
CA ALA A 134 50.56 -22.36 44.90
C ALA A 134 50.20 -21.20 43.96
N LEU A 135 49.45 -21.47 42.89
CA LEU A 135 48.90 -20.44 42.00
C LEU A 135 47.89 -19.56 42.74
N ALA A 136 46.95 -20.15 43.49
CA ALA A 136 45.97 -19.41 44.27
C ALA A 136 46.60 -18.56 45.38
N GLU A 137 47.62 -19.07 46.07
CA GLU A 137 48.41 -18.32 47.06
C GLU A 137 49.16 -17.13 46.42
N ALA A 138 49.57 -17.27 45.15
CA ALA A 138 50.14 -16.19 44.35
C ALA A 138 49.08 -15.26 43.70
N GLY A 139 47.78 -15.53 43.87
CA GLY A 139 46.68 -14.75 43.32
C GLY A 139 46.34 -15.04 41.84
N PHE A 140 46.74 -16.20 41.32
CA PHE A 140 46.43 -16.64 39.96
C PHE A 140 45.46 -17.83 39.96
N HIS A 141 44.50 -17.80 39.05
CA HIS A 141 43.48 -18.83 38.89
C HIS A 141 43.40 -19.31 37.44
N VAL A 142 43.12 -20.60 37.24
CA VAL A 142 42.86 -21.15 35.91
C VAL A 142 41.36 -21.01 35.62
N PRO A 143 40.95 -20.38 34.51
CA PRO A 143 39.53 -20.25 34.15
C PRO A 143 38.91 -21.61 33.84
N SER A 144 37.59 -21.72 34.01
CA SER A 144 36.88 -22.96 33.69
C SER A 144 37.09 -23.36 32.22
N PRO A 145 37.44 -24.63 31.91
CA PRO A 145 37.61 -25.10 30.54
C PRO A 145 36.37 -24.90 29.66
N ASP A 146 35.17 -25.01 30.24
CA ASP A 146 33.88 -24.88 29.53
C ASP A 146 33.56 -23.43 29.12
N GLY A 147 34.31 -22.45 29.64
CA GLY A 147 34.15 -21.03 29.35
C GLY A 147 34.86 -20.55 28.07
N GLY A 148 35.33 -21.45 27.21
CA GLY A 148 36.01 -21.12 25.94
C GLY A 148 37.44 -20.57 26.09
N SER A 149 37.99 -20.55 27.30
CA SER A 149 39.36 -20.10 27.61
C SER A 149 40.25 -21.22 28.15
N GLY A 150 39.89 -22.48 27.88
CA GLY A 150 40.68 -23.65 28.24
C GLY A 150 42.05 -23.68 27.55
N PRO A 151 42.98 -24.52 28.02
CA PRO A 151 44.30 -24.61 27.40
C PRO A 151 44.19 -25.08 25.94
N SER A 152 44.87 -24.39 25.04
CA SER A 152 44.87 -24.72 23.61
C SER A 152 46.25 -25.19 23.17
N VAL A 153 46.29 -26.20 22.29
CA VAL A 153 47.54 -26.74 21.74
C VAL A 153 47.49 -26.80 20.24
N SER A 154 48.54 -26.27 19.62
CA SER A 154 48.76 -26.31 18.19
C SER A 154 50.17 -26.80 17.90
N THR A 155 50.29 -27.83 17.06
CA THR A 155 51.58 -28.42 16.68
C THR A 155 51.86 -28.12 15.22
N THR A 156 53.02 -27.53 14.95
CA THR A 156 53.52 -27.26 13.59
C THR A 156 54.77 -28.10 13.30
N LEU A 157 54.77 -28.83 12.19
CA LEU A 157 55.92 -29.63 11.77
C LEU A 157 56.96 -28.75 11.05
N GLN A 158 58.23 -28.83 11.47
CA GLN A 158 59.39 -28.17 10.87
C GLN A 158 60.47 -29.22 10.53
N GLY A 159 60.29 -29.91 9.40
CA GLY A 159 61.20 -30.98 8.96
C GLY A 159 61.14 -32.20 9.89
N ASP A 160 62.28 -32.61 10.44
CA ASP A 160 62.39 -33.74 11.40
C ASP A 160 62.05 -33.35 12.85
N ARG A 161 61.73 -32.07 13.11
CA ARG A 161 61.30 -31.55 14.41
C ARG A 161 59.88 -31.04 14.33
N ALA A 162 59.19 -31.08 15.46
CA ALA A 162 57.87 -30.47 15.65
C ALA A 162 57.98 -29.35 16.69
N VAL A 163 57.28 -28.26 16.45
CA VAL A 163 57.13 -27.17 17.41
C VAL A 163 55.69 -27.15 17.88
N THR A 164 55.47 -27.41 19.16
CA THR A 164 54.15 -27.33 19.77
C THR A 164 54.02 -26.06 20.59
N GLU A 165 53.02 -25.25 20.23
CA GLU A 165 52.58 -24.09 20.99
C GLU A 165 51.46 -24.51 21.95
N VAL A 166 51.72 -24.35 23.24
CA VAL A 166 50.76 -24.55 24.32
C VAL A 166 50.39 -23.18 24.87
N THR A 167 49.12 -22.83 24.86
CA THR A 167 48.62 -21.59 25.49
C THR A 167 47.77 -21.94 26.69
N ILE A 168 48.19 -21.49 27.88
CA ILE A 168 47.46 -21.66 29.14
C ILE A 168 47.03 -20.28 29.61
N SER A 169 45.72 -20.07 29.76
CA SER A 169 45.19 -18.79 30.26
C SER A 169 45.12 -18.81 31.78
N PHE A 170 45.61 -17.74 32.42
CA PHE A 170 45.44 -17.50 33.85
C PHE A 170 44.61 -16.23 34.07
N VAL A 171 43.97 -16.12 35.22
CA VAL A 171 43.28 -14.92 35.68
C VAL A 171 43.97 -14.43 36.94
N ALA A 172 44.49 -13.21 36.92
CA ALA A 172 45.08 -12.58 38.09
C ALA A 172 44.01 -11.89 38.92
N LEU A 173 43.95 -12.22 40.22
CA LEU A 173 43.04 -11.63 41.20
C LEU A 173 43.89 -11.04 42.34
N PRO A 174 44.32 -9.77 42.23
CA PRO A 174 45.08 -9.10 43.28
C PRO A 174 44.25 -8.96 44.57
N ALA A 175 44.90 -9.11 45.72
CA ALA A 175 44.23 -9.02 47.02
C ALA A 175 43.85 -7.59 47.42
N LYS A 176 44.46 -6.57 46.80
CA LYS A 176 44.10 -5.16 47.01
C LYS A 176 43.91 -4.47 45.67
N ALA A 177 42.98 -3.54 45.63
CA ALA A 177 42.76 -2.68 44.47
C ALA A 177 44.00 -1.80 44.20
N GLY A 178 44.22 -1.43 42.93
CA GLY A 178 45.36 -0.62 42.50
C GLY A 178 46.29 -1.34 41.53
N ARG A 179 47.46 -0.73 41.33
CA ARG A 179 48.56 -1.32 40.57
C ARG A 179 49.37 -2.23 41.48
N GLN A 180 49.43 -3.52 41.17
CA GLN A 180 50.21 -4.50 41.94
C GLN A 180 51.17 -5.26 41.03
N GLN A 181 52.37 -5.49 41.51
CA GLN A 181 53.30 -6.42 40.88
C GLN A 181 53.04 -7.81 41.45
N MET A 182 52.70 -8.75 40.59
CA MET A 182 52.43 -10.14 40.94
C MET A 182 53.46 -11.03 40.24
N LEU A 183 53.73 -12.19 40.83
CA LEU A 183 54.71 -13.14 40.31
C LEU A 183 53.99 -14.46 40.06
N LEU A 184 53.85 -14.83 38.79
CA LEU A 184 53.34 -16.14 38.41
C LEU A 184 54.41 -17.18 38.78
N PRO A 185 54.11 -18.14 39.67
CA PRO A 185 55.06 -19.19 40.02
C PRO A 185 55.34 -20.12 38.83
N PRO A 186 56.47 -20.86 38.85
CA PRO A 186 56.76 -21.90 37.87
C PRO A 186 55.59 -22.88 37.69
N VAL A 187 55.19 -23.11 36.45
CA VAL A 187 54.11 -24.01 36.04
C VAL A 187 54.75 -25.24 35.36
N PRO A 188 54.36 -26.47 35.77
CA PRO A 188 54.84 -27.70 35.13
C PRO A 188 54.16 -27.94 33.78
N VAL A 189 54.94 -28.36 32.78
CA VAL A 189 54.49 -28.76 31.45
C VAL A 189 55.01 -30.17 31.17
N ALA A 190 54.10 -31.10 30.84
CA ALA A 190 54.45 -32.49 30.57
C ALA A 190 54.66 -32.72 29.06
N VAL A 191 55.79 -33.33 28.71
CA VAL A 191 56.16 -33.76 27.36
C VAL A 191 56.33 -35.27 27.37
N ALA A 192 55.52 -36.00 26.61
CA ALA A 192 55.72 -37.43 26.41
C ALA A 192 56.73 -37.67 25.31
N ARG A 193 57.76 -38.44 25.62
CA ARG A 193 58.77 -38.87 24.65
C ARG A 193 58.25 -39.97 23.74
N ALA A 194 58.96 -40.22 22.65
CA ALA A 194 58.71 -41.34 21.76
C ALA A 194 58.81 -42.71 22.46
N SER A 195 59.55 -42.80 23.59
CA SER A 195 59.63 -43.98 24.45
C SER A 195 58.38 -44.23 25.30
N GLY A 196 57.42 -43.29 25.33
CA GLY A 196 56.26 -43.31 26.24
C GLY A 196 56.56 -42.79 27.65
N GLU A 197 57.80 -42.38 27.93
CA GLU A 197 58.19 -41.76 29.20
C GLU A 197 57.75 -40.28 29.25
N LEU A 198 57.26 -39.83 30.41
CA LEU A 198 56.84 -38.45 30.64
C LEU A 198 57.98 -37.63 31.25
N VAL A 199 58.28 -36.49 30.62
CA VAL A 199 59.22 -35.48 31.10
C VAL A 199 58.44 -34.26 31.56
N THR A 200 58.70 -33.78 32.76
CA THR A 200 58.05 -32.57 33.30
C THR A 200 59.05 -31.43 33.30
N LEU A 201 58.74 -30.36 32.55
CA LEU A 201 59.53 -29.14 32.47
C LEU A 201 58.86 -28.02 33.26
N CYS A 202 59.63 -27.21 33.97
CA CYS A 202 59.12 -26.04 34.69
C CYS A 202 59.32 -24.76 33.88
N THR A 203 58.30 -23.90 33.86
CA THR A 203 58.43 -22.51 33.37
C THR A 203 59.25 -21.66 34.34
N ALA A 204 59.85 -20.57 33.88
CA ALA A 204 60.41 -19.58 34.79
C ALA A 204 59.28 -18.84 35.54
N PRO A 205 59.57 -18.23 36.70
CA PRO A 205 58.65 -17.32 37.33
C PRO A 205 58.50 -16.05 36.49
N HIS A 206 57.26 -15.60 36.25
CA HIS A 206 56.99 -14.42 35.40
C HIS A 206 56.39 -13.28 36.23
N SER A 207 57.05 -12.12 36.26
CA SER A 207 56.49 -10.92 36.91
C SER A 207 55.53 -10.20 35.98
N ILE A 208 54.37 -9.81 36.50
CA ILE A 208 53.36 -9.02 35.78
C ILE A 208 52.88 -7.86 36.63
N GLN A 209 52.67 -6.71 35.99
CA GLN A 209 51.99 -5.58 36.60
C GLN A 209 50.48 -5.67 36.31
N VAL A 210 49.70 -5.94 37.34
CA VAL A 210 48.24 -6.06 37.26
C VAL A 210 47.61 -4.76 37.71
N GLU A 211 46.72 -4.22 36.87
CA GLU A 211 45.91 -3.05 37.19
C GLU A 211 44.48 -3.50 37.51
N ASP A 212 43.98 -3.11 38.68
CA ASP A 212 42.57 -3.29 39.02
C ASP A 212 41.75 -2.07 38.55
N PRO A 213 40.76 -2.24 37.65
CA PRO A 213 39.93 -1.13 37.18
C PRO A 213 39.09 -0.49 38.29
N THR A 214 38.91 -1.18 39.43
CA THR A 214 38.21 -0.64 40.61
C THR A 214 39.09 0.25 41.49
N ALA A 215 40.38 0.41 41.18
CA ALA A 215 41.33 1.21 41.97
C ALA A 215 40.89 2.65 42.25
N SER A 216 40.04 3.23 41.41
CA SER A 216 39.52 4.59 41.58
C SER A 216 38.39 4.70 42.61
N VAL A 217 37.84 3.57 43.07
CA VAL A 217 36.71 3.51 44.00
C VAL A 217 37.13 2.74 45.25
N PRO A 218 37.33 3.41 46.40
CA PRO A 218 37.57 2.74 47.66
C PRO A 218 36.41 1.79 47.99
N ASP A 219 36.73 0.55 48.37
CA ASP A 219 35.75 -0.48 48.75
C ASP A 219 34.62 -0.68 47.73
N ALA A 220 34.99 -0.90 46.45
CA ALA A 220 34.04 -1.14 45.37
C ALA A 220 33.13 -2.35 45.66
N MET A 221 31.88 -2.08 46.06
CA MET A 221 30.86 -3.11 46.24
C MET A 221 30.15 -3.43 44.91
N PRO A 222 29.73 -4.69 44.69
CA PRO A 222 28.85 -5.03 43.58
C PRO A 222 27.59 -4.15 43.62
N LYS A 223 27.24 -3.54 42.49
CA LYS A 223 26.00 -2.77 42.41
C LYS A 223 24.81 -3.72 42.59
N PRO A 224 23.81 -3.37 43.40
CA PRO A 224 22.60 -4.17 43.50
C PRO A 224 21.89 -4.18 42.14
N ASN A 225 21.16 -5.27 41.87
CA ASN A 225 20.34 -5.34 40.67
C ASN A 225 19.36 -4.15 40.63
N PRO A 226 19.10 -3.57 39.44
CA PRO A 226 18.11 -2.52 39.31
C PRO A 226 16.74 -3.01 39.78
N ALA A 227 15.91 -2.08 40.26
CA ALA A 227 14.54 -2.41 40.66
C ALA A 227 13.79 -3.10 39.50
N PRO A 228 12.95 -4.11 39.79
CA PRO A 228 12.14 -4.76 38.77
C PRO A 228 11.29 -3.71 38.06
N ARG A 229 11.34 -3.69 36.73
CA ARG A 229 10.50 -2.81 35.93
C ARG A 229 9.11 -3.41 35.84
N HIS A 230 8.08 -2.58 35.91
CA HIS A 230 6.71 -3.02 35.68
C HIS A 230 6.59 -3.56 34.26
N GLN A 231 6.25 -4.84 34.11
CA GLN A 231 5.94 -5.41 32.82
C GLN A 231 4.64 -4.78 32.33
N ARG A 232 4.69 -3.97 31.28
CA ARG A 232 3.46 -3.46 30.66
C ARG A 232 2.87 -4.60 29.85
N GLU A 233 1.78 -5.17 30.34
CA GLU A 233 1.00 -6.13 29.57
C GLU A 233 0.42 -5.41 28.36
N LEU A 234 0.85 -5.83 27.17
CA LEU A 234 0.28 -5.34 25.93
C LEU A 234 -0.95 -6.22 25.65
N TRP A 235 -2.14 -5.65 25.82
CA TRP A 235 -3.40 -6.34 25.51
C TRP A 235 -3.61 -6.36 23.99
N THR A 236 -2.79 -7.14 23.29
CA THR A 236 -2.76 -7.22 21.82
C THR A 236 -4.13 -7.55 21.25
N LEU A 237 -4.82 -8.53 21.84
CA LEU A 237 -6.15 -8.93 21.41
C LEU A 237 -7.18 -7.81 21.57
N ALA A 238 -7.17 -7.08 22.70
CA ALA A 238 -8.10 -5.97 22.91
C ALA A 238 -7.83 -4.81 21.93
N ARG A 239 -6.55 -4.52 21.70
CA ARG A 239 -6.13 -3.51 20.70
C ARG A 239 -6.58 -3.91 19.29
N ASP A 240 -6.32 -5.14 18.89
CA ASP A 240 -6.60 -5.60 17.53
C ASP A 240 -8.12 -5.71 17.30
N LEU A 241 -8.89 -6.11 18.31
CA LEU A 241 -10.36 -6.03 18.29
C LEU A 241 -10.87 -4.59 18.17
N SER A 242 -10.26 -3.64 18.88
CA SER A 242 -10.67 -2.23 18.80
C SER A 242 -10.46 -1.66 17.39
N TYR A 243 -9.35 -2.00 16.72
CA TYR A 243 -9.13 -1.64 15.33
C TYR A 243 -10.11 -2.34 14.39
N GLY A 244 -10.38 -3.62 14.60
CA GLY A 244 -11.36 -4.37 13.83
C GLY A 244 -12.76 -3.75 13.89
N LEU A 245 -13.18 -3.27 15.07
CA LEU A 245 -14.48 -2.66 15.26
C LEU A 245 -14.59 -1.28 14.57
N ILE A 246 -13.53 -0.47 14.63
CA ILE A 246 -13.48 0.83 13.95
C ILE A 246 -13.53 0.64 12.42
N ILE A 247 -12.70 -0.25 11.89
CA ILE A 247 -12.64 -0.53 10.44
C ILE A 247 -13.96 -1.14 9.97
N GLY A 248 -14.48 -2.12 10.71
CA GLY A 248 -15.77 -2.76 10.41
C GLY A 248 -16.93 -1.76 10.39
N GLY A 249 -16.98 -0.84 11.36
CA GLY A 249 -17.97 0.23 11.40
C GLY A 249 -17.87 1.18 10.21
N ALA A 250 -16.65 1.58 9.83
CA ALA A 250 -16.43 2.45 8.67
C ALA A 250 -16.86 1.79 7.34
N VAL A 251 -16.52 0.51 7.15
CA VAL A 251 -16.92 -0.26 5.98
C VAL A 251 -18.44 -0.43 5.93
N ALA A 252 -19.07 -0.76 7.06
CA ALA A 252 -20.52 -0.89 7.14
C ALA A 252 -21.22 0.43 6.76
N ALA A 253 -20.77 1.56 7.31
CA ALA A 253 -21.33 2.87 6.99
C ALA A 253 -21.19 3.23 5.50
N LEU A 254 -20.03 2.94 4.90
CA LEU A 254 -19.79 3.16 3.47
C LEU A 254 -20.73 2.30 2.62
N LEU A 255 -20.86 1.01 2.94
CA LEU A 255 -21.76 0.09 2.24
C LEU A 255 -23.21 0.54 2.35
N THR A 256 -23.68 0.89 3.56
CA THR A 256 -25.03 1.44 3.77
C THR A 256 -25.25 2.69 2.93
N TRP A 257 -24.29 3.62 2.89
CA TRP A 257 -24.38 4.83 2.07
C TRP A 257 -24.46 4.51 0.58
N LEU A 258 -23.63 3.60 0.06
CA LEU A 258 -23.64 3.18 -1.34
C LEU A 258 -24.96 2.51 -1.73
N ILE A 259 -25.48 1.62 -0.88
CA ILE A 259 -26.76 0.93 -1.10
C ILE A 259 -27.90 1.95 -1.14
N LEU A 260 -27.97 2.85 -0.15
CA LEU A 260 -28.99 3.89 -0.11
C LEU A 260 -28.91 4.82 -1.33
N LYS A 261 -27.69 5.18 -1.75
CA LYS A 261 -27.46 5.99 -2.96
C LYS A 261 -27.91 5.27 -4.23
N TRP A 262 -27.74 3.95 -4.29
CA TRP A 262 -28.15 3.15 -5.46
C TRP A 262 -29.66 2.96 -5.53
N ILE A 263 -30.31 2.67 -4.40
CA ILE A 263 -31.78 2.49 -4.32
C ILE A 263 -32.52 3.81 -4.58
N ARG A 264 -31.96 4.94 -4.14
CA ARG A 264 -32.55 6.27 -4.34
C ARG A 264 -32.34 6.86 -5.74
N ARG A 265 -31.78 6.11 -6.69
CA ARG A 265 -31.64 6.59 -8.07
C ARG A 265 -33.04 6.73 -8.71
N PRO A 266 -33.37 7.89 -9.31
CA PRO A 266 -34.64 8.06 -10.00
C PRO A 266 -34.71 7.06 -11.16
N LYS A 267 -35.82 6.31 -11.21
CA LYS A 267 -36.09 5.40 -12.33
C LYS A 267 -36.43 6.26 -13.57
N PRO A 268 -35.89 5.96 -14.76
CA PRO A 268 -36.27 6.66 -15.98
C PRO A 268 -37.76 6.45 -16.26
N VAL A 269 -38.48 7.54 -16.50
CA VAL A 269 -39.91 7.52 -16.82
C VAL A 269 -40.08 6.94 -18.25
N PRO A 270 -41.06 6.05 -18.49
CA PRO A 270 -41.31 5.53 -19.83
C PRO A 270 -41.74 6.66 -20.80
N PRO A 271 -41.39 6.58 -22.09
CA PRO A 271 -41.79 7.57 -23.08
C PRO A 271 -43.32 7.58 -23.27
N PRO A 272 -43.92 8.75 -23.62
CA PRO A 272 -45.35 8.85 -23.88
C PRO A 272 -45.78 7.99 -25.08
N PRO A 273 -47.06 7.55 -25.13
CA PRO A 273 -47.58 6.78 -26.25
C PRO A 273 -47.51 7.56 -27.57
N PRO A 274 -47.37 6.86 -28.73
CA PRO A 274 -47.29 7.52 -30.03
C PRO A 274 -48.58 8.30 -30.36
N PRO A 275 -48.49 9.46 -31.02
CA PRO A 275 -49.66 10.25 -31.41
C PRO A 275 -50.52 9.47 -32.42
N ARG A 276 -51.84 9.64 -32.32
CA ARG A 276 -52.80 9.07 -33.27
C ARG A 276 -52.53 9.60 -34.68
N PRO A 277 -52.66 8.77 -35.74
CA PRO A 277 -52.38 9.23 -37.08
C PRO A 277 -53.42 10.28 -37.55
N PRO A 278 -53.02 11.31 -38.30
CA PRO A 278 -53.91 12.41 -38.70
C PRO A 278 -55.15 12.00 -39.51
N TRP A 279 -55.06 10.97 -40.35
CA TRP A 279 -56.18 10.52 -41.18
C TRP A 279 -57.30 9.83 -40.40
N GLU A 280 -57.00 9.19 -39.26
CA GLU A 280 -58.02 8.64 -38.37
C GLU A 280 -58.87 9.77 -37.77
N ILE A 281 -58.21 10.84 -37.32
CA ILE A 281 -58.87 12.03 -36.78
C ILE A 281 -59.76 12.66 -37.86
N ALA A 282 -59.23 12.82 -39.08
CA ALA A 282 -59.98 13.38 -40.21
C ALA A 282 -61.24 12.59 -40.55
N PHE A 283 -61.16 11.25 -40.58
CA PHE A 283 -62.33 10.41 -40.82
C PHE A 283 -63.35 10.44 -39.69
N GLU A 284 -62.90 10.53 -38.43
CA GLU A 284 -63.79 10.70 -37.28
C GLU A 284 -64.57 12.02 -37.40
N GLU A 285 -63.90 13.11 -37.78
CA GLU A 285 -64.51 14.43 -37.99
C GLU A 285 -65.51 14.42 -39.16
N LEU A 286 -65.12 13.89 -40.33
CA LEU A 286 -66.02 13.79 -41.49
C LEU A 286 -67.22 12.87 -41.22
N ALA A 287 -67.02 11.78 -40.47
CA ALA A 287 -68.12 10.91 -40.05
C ALA A 287 -69.06 11.61 -39.06
N ALA A 288 -68.55 12.50 -38.19
CA ALA A 288 -69.36 13.32 -37.32
C ALA A 288 -70.22 14.31 -38.12
N VAL A 289 -69.67 14.95 -39.16
CA VAL A 289 -70.43 15.82 -40.07
C VAL A 289 -71.56 15.06 -40.76
N ARG A 290 -71.26 13.86 -41.30
CA ARG A 290 -72.29 13.00 -41.91
C ARG A 290 -73.42 12.66 -40.94
N LYS A 291 -73.08 12.29 -39.70
CA LYS A 291 -74.08 11.93 -38.66
C LYS A 291 -74.91 13.13 -38.20
N ALA A 292 -74.36 14.35 -38.24
CA ALA A 292 -75.06 15.55 -37.82
C ALA A 292 -76.27 15.90 -38.72
N GLY A 293 -76.26 15.42 -39.98
CA GLY A 293 -77.38 15.56 -40.91
C GLY A 293 -77.70 17.02 -41.25
N LEU A 294 -76.68 17.88 -41.31
CA LEU A 294 -76.83 19.33 -41.48
C LEU A 294 -77.51 19.71 -42.80
N ALA A 295 -77.24 18.97 -43.88
CA ALA A 295 -77.89 19.14 -45.17
C ALA A 295 -79.42 18.95 -45.09
N ALA A 296 -79.90 17.97 -44.32
CA ALA A 296 -81.35 17.73 -44.14
C ALA A 296 -82.03 18.82 -43.30
N LYS A 297 -81.26 19.54 -42.48
CA LYS A 297 -81.72 20.66 -41.66
C LYS A 297 -81.65 22.01 -42.40
N GLY A 298 -81.21 22.02 -43.66
CA GLY A 298 -80.97 23.25 -44.42
C GLY A 298 -79.76 24.07 -43.93
N GLN A 299 -78.91 23.51 -43.07
CA GLN A 299 -77.73 24.15 -42.51
C GLN A 299 -76.50 23.95 -43.41
N PHE A 300 -76.59 24.42 -44.65
CA PHE A 300 -75.58 24.14 -45.67
C PHE A 300 -74.24 24.84 -45.39
N SER A 301 -74.23 26.10 -44.94
CA SER A 301 -72.99 26.82 -44.63
C SER A 301 -72.17 26.09 -43.56
N GLU A 302 -72.82 25.65 -42.49
CA GLU A 302 -72.17 24.93 -41.39
C GLU A 302 -71.62 23.57 -41.84
N HIS A 303 -72.31 22.90 -42.77
CA HIS A 303 -71.82 21.66 -43.38
C HIS A 303 -70.50 21.88 -44.13
N TYR A 304 -70.45 22.88 -45.01
CA TYR A 304 -69.24 23.19 -45.78
C TYR A 304 -68.09 23.71 -44.89
N ASP A 305 -68.39 24.50 -43.85
CA ASP A 305 -67.39 24.94 -42.88
C ASP A 305 -66.73 23.76 -42.16
N LEU A 306 -67.52 22.82 -41.61
CA LEU A 306 -66.99 21.66 -40.90
C LEU A 306 -66.23 20.69 -41.81
N VAL A 307 -66.69 20.48 -43.05
CA VAL A 307 -65.98 19.66 -44.04
C VAL A 307 -64.63 20.29 -44.39
N SER A 308 -64.63 21.60 -44.64
CA SER A 308 -63.41 22.34 -44.98
C SER A 308 -62.40 22.33 -43.83
N ASP A 309 -62.84 22.58 -42.60
CA ASP A 309 -61.98 22.56 -41.40
C ASP A 309 -61.36 21.18 -41.15
N ALA A 310 -62.14 20.10 -41.29
CA ALA A 310 -61.64 18.75 -41.12
C ALA A 310 -60.52 18.41 -42.12
N VAL A 311 -60.70 18.81 -43.39
CA VAL A 311 -59.69 18.58 -44.44
C VAL A 311 -58.48 19.50 -44.24
N ARG A 312 -58.67 20.79 -43.92
CA ARG A 312 -57.58 21.72 -43.65
C ARG A 312 -56.73 21.25 -42.46
N ARG A 313 -57.34 20.86 -41.34
CA ARG A 313 -56.68 20.30 -40.16
C ARG A 313 -55.84 19.07 -40.52
N TYR A 314 -56.43 18.15 -41.28
CA TYR A 314 -55.75 16.95 -41.74
C TYR A 314 -54.52 17.26 -42.60
N LEU A 315 -54.65 18.13 -43.60
CA LEU A 315 -53.56 18.52 -44.50
C LEU A 315 -52.42 19.18 -43.73
N GLY A 316 -52.75 20.05 -42.76
CA GLY A 316 -51.77 20.69 -41.89
C GLY A 316 -50.98 19.69 -41.04
N LEU A 317 -51.69 18.81 -40.33
CA LEU A 317 -51.06 17.76 -39.50
C LEU A 317 -50.19 16.79 -40.31
N ARG A 318 -50.56 16.55 -41.57
CA ARG A 318 -49.87 15.62 -42.45
C ARG A 318 -48.62 16.22 -43.10
N TYR A 319 -48.74 17.44 -43.63
CA TYR A 319 -47.70 18.08 -44.43
C TYR A 319 -46.88 19.11 -43.65
N GLY A 320 -47.20 19.34 -42.36
CA GLY A 320 -46.38 20.10 -41.44
C GLY A 320 -46.63 21.60 -41.45
N PHE A 321 -47.89 22.02 -41.55
CA PHE A 321 -48.32 23.42 -41.44
C PHE A 321 -49.58 23.55 -40.59
N ASP A 322 -49.94 24.76 -40.15
CA ASP A 322 -51.18 24.98 -39.41
C ASP A 322 -52.35 25.17 -40.38
N GLY A 323 -53.11 24.10 -40.63
CA GLY A 323 -54.17 24.13 -41.63
C GLY A 323 -55.40 24.92 -41.21
N ILE A 324 -55.73 24.97 -39.92
CA ILE A 324 -56.93 25.69 -39.44
C ILE A 324 -56.72 27.20 -39.47
N GLU A 325 -55.51 27.66 -39.13
CA GLU A 325 -55.15 29.08 -39.15
C GLU A 325 -54.70 29.58 -40.53
N SER A 326 -54.68 28.70 -41.55
CA SER A 326 -54.34 29.06 -42.93
C SER A 326 -55.59 29.32 -43.78
N THR A 327 -55.56 30.38 -44.58
CA THR A 327 -56.56 30.62 -45.64
C THR A 327 -56.45 29.57 -46.76
N SER A 328 -57.50 29.39 -47.59
CA SER A 328 -57.45 28.43 -48.70
C SER A 328 -56.28 28.67 -49.65
N ASP A 329 -55.97 29.94 -49.96
CA ASP A 329 -54.84 30.29 -50.81
C ASP A 329 -53.49 29.90 -50.18
N GLU A 330 -53.34 30.11 -48.87
CA GLU A 330 -52.14 29.70 -48.12
C GLU A 330 -52.02 28.17 -48.04
N VAL A 331 -53.11 27.45 -47.83
CA VAL A 331 -53.14 25.98 -47.88
C VAL A 331 -52.68 25.48 -49.25
N VAL A 332 -53.19 26.07 -50.34
CA VAL A 332 -52.80 25.72 -51.70
C VAL A 332 -51.31 26.01 -51.94
N GLN A 333 -50.78 27.13 -51.44
CA GLN A 333 -49.34 27.46 -51.53
C GLN A 333 -48.47 26.47 -50.74
N CYS A 334 -48.85 26.12 -49.52
CA CYS A 334 -48.16 25.13 -48.68
C CYS A 334 -48.12 23.75 -49.36
N LEU A 335 -49.23 23.31 -49.95
CA LEU A 335 -49.29 22.03 -50.67
C LEU A 335 -48.47 22.05 -51.96
N ARG A 336 -48.37 23.18 -52.69
CA ARG A 336 -47.47 23.32 -53.86
C ARG A 336 -46.00 23.22 -53.47
N ALA A 337 -45.63 23.72 -52.30
CA ALA A 337 -44.26 23.70 -51.78
C ALA A 337 -43.86 22.33 -51.19
N THR A 338 -44.80 21.39 -51.06
CA THR A 338 -44.57 20.07 -50.46
C THR A 338 -43.90 19.12 -51.46
N SER A 339 -42.91 18.35 -50.99
CA SER A 339 -42.23 17.29 -51.76
C SER A 339 -42.31 15.95 -51.00
N PRO A 340 -42.75 14.85 -51.63
CA PRO A 340 -43.20 14.73 -53.02
C PRO A 340 -44.50 15.48 -53.31
N PRO A 341 -44.81 15.77 -54.59
CA PRO A 341 -46.06 16.43 -54.98
C PRO A 341 -47.28 15.70 -54.42
N VAL A 342 -48.24 16.47 -53.91
CA VAL A 342 -49.47 15.95 -53.31
C VAL A 342 -50.32 15.26 -54.39
N SER A 343 -50.68 14.00 -54.15
CA SER A 343 -51.69 13.30 -54.96
C SER A 343 -52.99 14.09 -54.94
N CYS A 344 -53.76 14.04 -56.03
CA CYS A 344 -55.04 14.74 -56.17
C CYS A 344 -55.04 16.26 -55.85
N PHE A 345 -53.91 16.96 -55.98
CA PHE A 345 -53.78 18.41 -55.73
C PHE A 345 -54.89 19.25 -56.39
N ALA A 346 -55.23 18.98 -57.65
CA ALA A 346 -56.31 19.68 -58.36
C ALA A 346 -57.68 19.48 -57.68
N ALA A 347 -57.98 18.28 -57.19
CA ALA A 347 -59.22 18.01 -56.48
C ALA A 347 -59.29 18.73 -55.13
N ILE A 348 -58.16 18.88 -54.43
CA ILE A 348 -58.08 19.64 -53.18
C ILE A 348 -58.38 21.12 -53.44
N VAL A 349 -57.77 21.69 -54.49
CA VAL A 349 -58.01 23.10 -54.89
C VAL A 349 -59.48 23.32 -55.21
N THR A 350 -60.07 22.51 -56.08
CA THR A 350 -61.48 22.62 -56.47
C THR A 350 -62.41 22.49 -55.26
N MET A 351 -62.15 21.53 -54.37
CA MET A 351 -62.98 21.33 -53.17
C MET A 351 -62.91 22.54 -52.22
N LEU A 352 -61.71 23.12 -51.99
CA LEU A 352 -61.57 24.30 -51.14
C LEU A 352 -62.24 25.53 -51.76
N GLU A 353 -62.12 25.71 -53.08
CA GLU A 353 -62.81 26.78 -53.82
C GLU A 353 -64.34 26.64 -53.73
N GLU A 354 -64.88 25.42 -53.89
CA GLU A 354 -66.31 25.12 -53.72
C GLU A 354 -66.79 25.48 -52.29
N CYS A 355 -66.02 25.13 -51.26
CA CYS A 355 -66.33 25.49 -49.87
C CYS A 355 -66.34 27.00 -49.65
N ASP A 356 -65.36 27.72 -50.21
CA ASP A 356 -65.26 29.18 -50.06
C ASP A 356 -66.39 29.93 -50.79
N LEU A 357 -66.88 29.40 -51.93
CA LEU A 357 -68.04 29.96 -52.63
C LEU A 357 -69.32 29.87 -51.78
N VAL A 358 -69.53 28.78 -51.05
CA VAL A 358 -70.67 28.65 -50.13
C VAL A 358 -70.50 29.57 -48.93
N LYS A 359 -69.31 29.59 -48.32
CA LYS A 359 -68.98 30.36 -47.11
C LYS A 359 -69.03 31.88 -47.32
N PHE A 360 -68.47 32.37 -48.42
CA PHE A 360 -68.28 33.81 -48.67
C PHE A 360 -69.19 34.37 -49.76
N ALA A 361 -69.47 33.62 -50.83
CA ALA A 361 -70.29 34.09 -51.95
C ALA A 361 -71.80 33.80 -51.79
N ARG A 362 -72.22 33.19 -50.65
CA ARG A 362 -73.60 32.79 -50.37
C ARG A 362 -74.25 31.98 -51.50
N MET A 363 -73.44 31.17 -52.18
CA MET A 363 -73.96 30.18 -53.13
C MET A 363 -74.94 29.27 -52.38
N ALA A 364 -76.09 28.96 -52.98
CA ALA A 364 -77.09 28.08 -52.39
C ALA A 364 -76.87 26.64 -52.90
N PRO A 365 -76.16 25.78 -52.15
CA PRO A 365 -75.95 24.39 -52.56
C PRO A 365 -77.23 23.57 -52.38
N THR A 366 -77.32 22.47 -53.09
CA THR A 366 -78.35 21.45 -52.89
C THR A 366 -77.89 20.41 -51.86
N PRO A 367 -78.82 19.61 -51.27
CA PRO A 367 -78.43 18.48 -50.44
C PRO A 367 -77.52 17.47 -51.15
N GLU A 368 -77.68 17.30 -52.46
CA GLU A 368 -76.82 16.44 -53.28
C GLU A 368 -75.38 16.97 -53.37
N ASP A 369 -75.22 18.30 -53.46
CA ASP A 369 -73.90 18.95 -53.44
C ASP A 369 -73.20 18.77 -52.08
N CYS A 370 -73.96 18.79 -50.98
CA CYS A 370 -73.44 18.54 -49.63
C CYS A 370 -72.91 17.11 -49.46
N ASP A 371 -73.61 16.13 -50.03
CA ASP A 371 -73.15 14.74 -50.05
C ASP A 371 -71.95 14.55 -51.00
N SER A 372 -71.91 15.28 -52.11
CA SER A 372 -70.79 15.30 -53.06
C SER A 372 -69.52 15.83 -52.39
N VAL A 373 -69.55 17.03 -51.79
CA VAL A 373 -68.37 17.63 -51.15
C VAL A 373 -67.85 16.78 -49.99
N LEU A 374 -68.74 16.13 -49.23
CA LEU A 374 -68.34 15.24 -48.14
C LEU A 374 -67.65 13.96 -48.66
N LYS A 375 -68.12 13.40 -49.80
CA LYS A 375 -67.44 12.28 -50.48
C LYS A 375 -66.10 12.72 -51.08
N GLN A 376 -66.03 13.92 -51.66
CA GLN A 376 -64.77 14.48 -52.17
C GLN A 376 -63.74 14.64 -51.04
N ALA A 377 -64.16 15.15 -49.87
CA ALA A 377 -63.31 15.29 -48.69
C ALA A 377 -62.77 13.94 -48.19
N GLU A 378 -63.63 12.92 -48.09
CA GLU A 378 -63.19 11.56 -47.72
C GLU A 378 -62.20 10.99 -48.74
N GLN A 379 -62.42 11.25 -50.02
CA GLN A 379 -61.55 10.81 -51.10
C GLN A 379 -60.19 11.52 -51.07
N VAL A 380 -60.15 12.83 -50.80
CA VAL A 380 -58.91 13.60 -50.57
C VAL A 380 -58.10 13.01 -49.43
N VAL A 381 -58.75 12.70 -48.29
CA VAL A 381 -58.06 12.09 -47.14
C VAL A 381 -57.50 10.72 -47.52
N ARG A 382 -58.29 9.89 -48.22
CA ARG A 382 -57.90 8.54 -48.67
C ARG A 382 -56.77 8.54 -49.70
N ASP A 383 -56.84 9.38 -50.72
CA ASP A 383 -55.87 9.42 -51.81
C ASP A 383 -54.54 10.03 -51.38
N THR A 384 -54.58 10.86 -50.34
CA THR A 384 -53.36 11.34 -49.75
C THR A 384 -52.78 10.30 -48.81
N MET A 385 -53.53 9.53 -47.99
CA MET A 385 -52.99 8.59 -46.97
C MET A 385 -51.67 7.86 -47.33
N PRO A 386 -50.68 7.80 -46.42
CA PRO A 386 -49.46 7.04 -46.69
C PRO A 386 -49.83 5.57 -46.92
N HIS A 387 -49.57 5.06 -48.11
CA HIS A 387 -49.74 3.64 -48.36
C HIS A 387 -48.56 2.94 -47.68
N GLY A 388 -48.83 2.22 -46.59
CA GLY A 388 -47.80 1.40 -45.96
C GLY A 388 -47.26 0.36 -46.95
N PRO A 389 -46.02 -0.14 -46.77
CA PRO A 389 -45.57 -1.31 -47.53
C PRO A 389 -46.57 -2.46 -47.31
N PRO A 390 -46.83 -3.32 -48.32
CA PRO A 390 -47.74 -4.44 -48.16
C PRO A 390 -47.31 -5.24 -46.94
N SER A 391 -48.22 -5.43 -46.00
CA SER A 391 -47.99 -6.21 -44.77
C SER A 391 -47.35 -7.54 -45.14
N SER A 392 -46.07 -7.73 -44.82
CA SER A 392 -45.41 -9.01 -45.02
C SER A 392 -46.16 -10.07 -44.22
N THR A 393 -46.67 -11.07 -44.93
CA THR A 393 -47.20 -12.33 -44.40
C THR A 393 -46.43 -12.75 -43.16
N ARG A 394 -47.13 -12.80 -42.01
CA ARG A 394 -46.66 -13.40 -40.77
C ARG A 394 -46.30 -14.87 -41.06
N ALA A 395 -45.01 -15.18 -41.17
CA ALA A 395 -44.54 -16.56 -41.24
C ALA A 395 -44.94 -17.29 -39.94
N PRO A 396 -45.44 -18.53 -40.00
CA PRO A 396 -45.80 -19.27 -38.80
C PRO A 396 -44.55 -19.63 -38.01
N HIS A 397 -44.62 -19.43 -36.69
CA HIS A 397 -43.66 -19.95 -35.72
C HIS A 397 -43.48 -21.45 -35.94
N ALA A 398 -42.27 -21.87 -36.36
CA ALA A 398 -41.86 -23.26 -36.23
C ALA A 398 -41.66 -23.56 -34.75
N GLY A 399 -42.52 -24.43 -34.22
CA GLY A 399 -42.36 -25.01 -32.89
C GLY A 399 -41.08 -25.86 -32.85
N GLY A 400 -40.29 -25.67 -31.79
CA GLY A 400 -39.19 -26.57 -31.45
C GLY A 400 -39.74 -27.95 -31.09
N ALA A 401 -39.26 -28.97 -31.80
CA ALA A 401 -39.45 -30.36 -31.43
C ALA A 401 -38.28 -30.80 -30.53
N ALA A 402 -38.69 -31.43 -29.42
CA ALA A 402 -38.07 -32.53 -28.65
C ALA A 402 -36.55 -32.74 -28.68
#